data_AF-A0A7J7ZZH9-F1
#
_entry.id   AF-A0A7J7ZZH9-F1
#
_cell.length_a   1.000
_cell.length_b   1.000
_cell.length_c   1.000
_cell.angle_alpha   90.00
_cell.angle_beta   90.00
_cell.angle_gamma   90.00
#
_symmetry.space_group_name_H-M   'P 1'
#
loop_
_entity.id
_entity.type
_entity.pdbx_description
1 polymer ?
#
loop_
_entity_poly.entity_id
_entity_poly.type
_entity_poly.pdbx_seq_one_letter_code
_entity_poly.pdbx_strand_id
1 'polypeptide(L)'
;MAPNLDSFGRDRALYQEHAKRRIAEREARRTRRRQAREQTGKMADHLEGLSSDDEETSTDITNFNLEKDRISKESSKVFEDVLESFCSIDCIKSQFEAWRSRYYTSYKDAYIGLCLPKLFNPLIRLQLLTWTPLEAKCRDFENMLWFESLLFYGCEEREQEREDVDIALLPTIVEKVILPKLTVIAENMWDPFSTTQTSRMVGITLKLVNGYPSVANAENKNTQVYLKALLLRMRRTLDDDVFMPLYPKNVLENRSSGPYLFFQRQFWSSVKLLGNFLQWYGIFSNKTLQELSIDGLLNRYILMAFQNSEYGDDSIKKAQNVISCFPKQWFTNLKGERTISQLENFCRYLVHLADTIYRNSIGCSDVEKRNARENIKQIVKLLASVHALDHAVAVAGEHNVKEFKSVVEGKAA
;
A
#
# COMPACT_ATOMS: atom_id res chain seq x y z
N MET A 1 46.93 -6.82 -24.27
CA MET A 1 46.67 -6.65 -22.82
C MET A 1 45.63 -7.67 -22.41
N ALA A 2 45.87 -8.45 -21.36
CA ALA A 2 44.86 -9.36 -20.84
C ALA A 2 43.64 -8.55 -20.35
N PRO A 3 42.40 -8.97 -20.63
CA PRO A 3 41.22 -8.25 -20.18
C PRO A 3 41.19 -8.25 -18.64
N ASN A 4 40.98 -7.08 -18.03
CA ASN A 4 40.94 -6.91 -16.57
C ASN A 4 39.59 -7.41 -16.04
N LEU A 5 39.38 -8.73 -16.13
CA LEU A 5 38.14 -9.39 -15.78
C LEU A 5 38.12 -9.74 -14.27
N ASP A 6 36.96 -9.65 -13.65
CA ASP A 6 36.74 -10.13 -12.28
C ASP A 6 36.52 -11.66 -12.23
N SER A 7 36.32 -12.21 -11.03
CA SER A 7 36.07 -13.64 -10.80
C SER A 7 34.81 -14.19 -11.49
N PHE A 8 33.99 -13.33 -12.09
CA PHE A 8 32.78 -13.67 -12.84
C PHE A 8 32.93 -13.35 -14.34
N GLY A 9 34.15 -13.07 -14.81
CA GLY A 9 34.42 -12.79 -16.22
C GLY A 9 33.94 -11.42 -16.70
N ARG A 10 33.65 -10.48 -15.79
CA ARG A 10 33.18 -9.12 -16.13
C ARG A 10 34.35 -8.16 -16.16
N ASP A 11 34.35 -7.20 -17.09
CA ASP A 11 35.33 -6.11 -17.09
C ASP A 11 35.23 -5.30 -15.78
N ARG A 12 36.30 -5.34 -15.00
CA ARG A 12 36.38 -4.80 -13.65
C ARG A 12 36.33 -3.27 -13.66
N ALA A 13 36.91 -2.62 -14.67
CA ALA A 13 36.92 -1.16 -14.77
C ALA A 13 35.53 -0.65 -15.12
N LEU A 14 34.89 -1.24 -16.13
CA LEU A 14 33.52 -0.90 -16.52
C LEU A 14 32.54 -1.18 -15.38
N TYR A 15 32.64 -2.33 -14.71
CA TYR A 15 31.75 -2.65 -13.58
C TYR A 15 31.89 -1.65 -12.43
N GLN A 16 33.12 -1.25 -12.09
CA GLN A 16 33.37 -0.25 -11.06
C GLN A 16 32.86 1.13 -11.45
N GLU A 17 33.02 1.53 -12.70
CA GLU A 17 32.50 2.80 -13.22
C GLU A 17 30.97 2.84 -13.17
N HIS A 18 30.30 1.79 -13.66
CA HIS A 18 28.85 1.65 -13.56
C HIS A 18 28.37 1.63 -12.10
N ALA A 19 29.10 0.96 -11.20
CA ALA A 19 28.78 0.96 -9.78
C ALA A 19 28.91 2.36 -9.17
N LYS A 20 29.99 3.10 -9.46
CA LYS A 20 30.19 4.48 -9.01
C LYS A 20 29.09 5.40 -9.52
N ARG A 21 28.72 5.29 -10.79
CA ARG A 21 27.63 6.06 -11.38
C ARG A 21 26.30 5.80 -10.66
N ARG A 22 25.95 4.54 -10.42
CA ARG A 22 24.74 4.17 -9.67
C ARG A 22 24.75 4.71 -8.24
N ILE A 23 25.91 4.71 -7.57
CA ILE A 23 26.04 5.27 -6.22
C ILE A 23 25.82 6.79 -6.25
N ALA A 24 26.49 7.50 -7.15
CA ALA A 24 26.37 8.94 -7.30
C ALA A 24 24.93 9.37 -7.65
N GLU A 25 24.26 8.66 -8.55
CA GLU A 25 22.86 8.91 -8.89
C GLU A 25 21.92 8.71 -7.68
N ARG A 26 22.11 7.64 -6.91
CA ARG A 26 21.33 7.40 -5.67
C ARG A 26 21.59 8.44 -4.60
N GLU A 27 22.83 8.90 -4.45
CA GLU A 27 23.18 9.97 -3.52
C GLU A 27 22.60 11.31 -3.95
N ALA A 28 22.66 11.64 -5.25
CA ALA A 28 22.03 12.85 -5.78
C ALA A 28 20.52 12.88 -5.50
N ARG A 29 19.80 11.78 -5.73
CA ARG A 29 18.37 11.64 -5.36
C ARG A 29 18.16 11.87 -3.87
N ARG A 30 18.97 11.23 -3.02
CA ARG A 30 18.87 11.41 -1.56
C ARG A 30 19.11 12.86 -1.13
N THR A 31 20.07 13.54 -1.73
CA THR A 31 20.37 14.96 -1.45
C THR A 31 19.19 15.85 -1.84
N ARG A 32 18.59 15.67 -3.03
CA ARG A 32 17.39 16.42 -3.43
C ARG A 32 16.23 16.25 -2.43
N ARG A 33 16.01 15.04 -1.93
CA ARG A 33 14.97 14.78 -0.91
C ARG A 33 15.28 15.42 0.44
N ARG A 34 16.55 15.45 0.85
CA ARG A 34 16.96 16.14 2.09
C ARG A 34 16.68 17.63 1.96
N GLN A 35 17.08 18.24 0.86
CA GLN A 35 16.81 19.66 0.57
C GLN A 35 15.31 19.98 0.51
N ALA A 36 14.49 19.17 -0.18
CA ALA A 36 13.04 19.37 -0.21
C ALA A 36 12.41 19.26 1.20
N ARG A 37 12.92 18.36 2.06
CA ARG A 37 12.45 18.23 3.44
C ARG A 37 12.86 19.38 4.34
N GLU A 38 14.08 19.90 4.17
CA GLU A 38 14.54 21.12 4.82
C GLU A 38 13.60 22.28 4.51
N GLN A 39 13.21 22.45 3.23
CA GLN A 39 12.26 23.48 2.81
C GLN A 39 10.87 23.31 3.45
N THR A 40 10.43 22.08 3.69
CA THR A 40 9.12 21.80 4.33
C THR A 40 9.16 21.75 5.87
N GLY A 41 10.33 21.91 6.49
CA GLY A 41 10.50 21.83 7.95
C GLY A 41 10.35 20.42 8.55
N LYS A 42 10.27 19.36 7.72
CA LYS A 42 10.02 17.96 8.16
C LYS A 42 11.29 17.11 8.31
N MET A 43 12.46 17.74 8.50
CA MET A 43 13.73 17.03 8.59
C MET A 43 13.89 16.20 9.87
N ALA A 44 13.45 16.75 11.02
CA ALA A 44 13.68 16.16 12.33
C ALA A 44 12.94 14.81 12.55
N ASP A 45 11.78 14.64 11.89
CA ASP A 45 10.94 13.44 12.04
C ASP A 45 11.26 12.35 11.01
N HIS A 46 12.16 12.61 10.05
CA HIS A 46 12.41 11.67 8.95
C HIS A 46 13.47 10.63 9.30
N LEU A 47 13.08 9.36 9.22
CA LEU A 47 13.95 8.21 9.39
C LEU A 47 14.38 7.64 8.03
N GLU A 48 15.67 7.34 7.89
CA GLU A 48 16.21 6.74 6.66
C GLU A 48 15.55 5.37 6.43
N GLY A 49 14.93 5.18 5.26
CA GLY A 49 14.12 4.00 4.93
C GLY A 49 12.63 4.29 4.75
N LEU A 50 12.13 5.43 5.23
CA LEU A 50 10.74 5.85 4.98
C LEU A 50 10.53 6.46 3.57
N SER A 51 11.60 6.79 2.86
CA SER A 51 11.53 7.22 1.46
C SER A 51 11.45 6.02 0.54
N SER A 52 10.48 6.00 -0.38
CA SER A 52 10.59 5.11 -1.56
C SER A 52 11.63 5.68 -2.51
N ASP A 53 12.25 4.84 -3.32
CA ASP A 53 13.13 5.29 -4.41
C ASP A 53 12.35 5.64 -5.68
N ASP A 54 11.21 6.34 -5.52
CA ASP A 54 10.29 6.69 -6.61
C ASP A 54 10.83 7.81 -7.54
N GLU A 55 12.09 8.23 -7.40
CA GLU A 55 12.67 9.29 -8.23
C GLU A 55 13.42 8.73 -9.42
N GLU A 56 12.80 8.86 -10.58
CA GLU A 56 13.43 8.63 -11.87
C GLU A 56 14.43 9.76 -12.22
N THR A 57 15.41 9.45 -13.06
CA THR A 57 16.32 10.50 -13.55
C THR A 57 15.58 11.45 -14.49
N SER A 58 16.06 12.68 -14.68
CA SER A 58 15.44 13.62 -15.63
C SER A 58 15.43 13.05 -17.06
N THR A 59 16.43 12.25 -17.41
CA THR A 59 16.51 11.55 -18.70
C THR A 59 15.43 10.48 -18.80
N ASP A 60 15.25 9.63 -17.79
CA ASP A 60 14.22 8.58 -17.79
C ASP A 60 12.82 9.18 -17.82
N ILE A 61 12.58 10.25 -17.05
CA ILE A 61 11.31 11.00 -17.08
C ILE A 61 11.04 11.56 -18.47
N THR A 62 12.06 12.15 -19.12
CA THR A 62 11.92 12.72 -20.46
C THR A 62 11.61 11.63 -21.49
N ASN A 63 12.35 10.52 -21.45
CA ASN A 63 12.14 9.38 -22.35
C ASN A 63 10.75 8.76 -22.17
N PHE A 64 10.32 8.55 -20.93
CA PHE A 64 9.00 8.05 -20.60
C PHE A 64 7.89 8.97 -21.14
N ASN A 65 8.02 10.27 -20.93
CA ASN A 65 7.03 11.25 -21.42
C ASN A 65 6.99 11.31 -22.95
N LEU A 66 8.15 11.24 -23.61
CA LEU A 66 8.21 11.17 -25.09
C LEU A 66 7.48 9.94 -25.63
N GLU A 67 7.68 8.78 -25.00
CA GLU A 67 7.00 7.54 -25.40
C GLU A 67 5.50 7.60 -25.10
N LYS A 68 5.11 8.13 -23.93
CA LYS A 68 3.70 8.36 -23.54
C LYS A 68 3.01 9.29 -24.54
N ASP A 69 3.67 10.36 -24.96
CA ASP A 69 3.16 11.31 -25.95
C ASP A 69 3.06 10.69 -27.35
N ARG A 70 4.02 9.84 -27.74
CA ARG A 70 3.96 9.09 -29.00
C ARG A 70 2.75 8.16 -29.02
N ILE A 71 2.57 7.35 -27.97
CA ILE A 71 1.43 6.43 -27.83
C ILE A 71 0.11 7.20 -27.85
N SER A 72 0.04 8.34 -27.16
CA SER A 72 -1.14 9.21 -27.15
C SER A 72 -1.48 9.71 -28.57
N LYS A 73 -0.49 10.19 -29.32
CA LYS A 73 -0.68 10.64 -30.71
C LYS A 73 -1.09 9.52 -31.66
N GLU A 74 -0.49 8.34 -31.53
CA GLU A 74 -0.85 7.16 -32.33
C GLU A 74 -2.25 6.66 -31.99
N SER A 75 -2.68 6.73 -30.73
CA SER A 75 -4.01 6.31 -30.30
C SER A 75 -5.13 7.10 -30.99
N SER A 76 -4.93 8.39 -31.27
CA SER A 76 -5.89 9.23 -31.98
C SER A 76 -6.08 8.84 -33.46
N LYS A 77 -5.19 8.00 -34.01
CA LYS A 77 -5.25 7.54 -35.40
C LYS A 77 -5.92 6.18 -35.57
N VAL A 78 -6.22 5.48 -34.46
CA VAL A 78 -6.76 4.10 -34.48
C VAL A 78 -8.08 3.99 -35.27
N PHE A 79 -8.86 5.07 -35.34
CA PHE A 79 -10.14 5.12 -36.04
C PHE A 79 -10.18 6.21 -37.14
N GLU A 80 -9.03 6.62 -37.67
CA GLU A 80 -8.97 7.72 -38.65
C GLU A 80 -9.68 7.40 -39.98
N ASP A 81 -9.76 6.12 -40.33
CA ASP A 81 -10.41 5.58 -41.53
C ASP A 81 -11.83 5.04 -41.27
N VAL A 82 -12.35 5.20 -40.05
CA VAL A 82 -13.66 4.69 -39.64
C VAL A 82 -14.68 5.82 -39.61
N LEU A 83 -15.86 5.59 -40.19
CA LEU A 83 -16.96 6.55 -40.11
C LEU A 83 -17.38 6.77 -38.66
N GLU A 84 -17.69 8.03 -38.32
CA GLU A 84 -18.05 8.45 -36.96
C GLU A 84 -19.19 7.60 -36.35
N SER A 85 -20.13 7.15 -37.19
CA SER A 85 -21.23 6.26 -36.81
C SER A 85 -20.81 4.91 -36.19
N PHE A 86 -19.54 4.51 -36.32
CA PHE A 86 -18.99 3.25 -35.82
C PHE A 86 -17.86 3.40 -34.80
N CYS A 87 -17.38 4.62 -34.53
CA CYS A 87 -16.30 4.86 -33.57
C CYS A 87 -16.63 5.92 -32.51
N SER A 88 -17.61 6.81 -32.75
CA SER A 88 -18.09 7.76 -31.74
C SER A 88 -19.08 7.09 -30.80
N ILE A 89 -18.80 7.18 -29.49
CA ILE A 89 -19.68 6.64 -28.45
C ILE A 89 -21.07 7.28 -28.54
N ASP A 90 -21.15 8.59 -28.78
CA ASP A 90 -22.43 9.31 -28.90
C ASP A 90 -23.21 8.88 -30.14
N CYS A 91 -22.56 8.76 -31.30
CA CYS A 91 -23.25 8.33 -32.53
C CYS A 91 -23.76 6.88 -32.44
N ILE A 92 -22.96 5.98 -31.84
CA ILE A 92 -23.37 4.60 -31.59
C ILE A 92 -24.53 4.58 -30.59
N LYS A 93 -24.39 5.27 -29.47
CA LYS A 93 -25.41 5.40 -28.43
C LYS A 93 -26.75 5.83 -29.03
N SER A 94 -26.78 6.92 -29.79
CA SER A 94 -28.02 7.46 -30.36
C SER A 94 -28.74 6.48 -31.30
N GLN A 95 -28.00 5.66 -32.05
CA GLN A 95 -28.62 4.62 -32.88
C GLN A 95 -29.32 3.56 -32.05
N PHE A 96 -28.69 3.11 -30.95
CA PHE A 96 -29.29 2.13 -30.05
C PHE A 96 -30.44 2.70 -29.22
N GLU A 97 -30.37 3.96 -28.81
CA GLU A 97 -31.51 4.66 -28.17
C GLU A 97 -32.70 4.78 -29.14
N ALA A 98 -32.44 5.13 -30.40
CA ALA A 98 -33.48 5.18 -31.42
C ALA A 98 -34.11 3.79 -31.67
N TRP A 99 -33.31 2.73 -31.69
CA TRP A 99 -33.81 1.35 -31.78
C TRP A 99 -34.68 1.01 -30.56
N ARG A 100 -34.18 1.24 -29.35
CA ARG A 100 -34.92 0.98 -28.10
C ARG A 100 -36.27 1.71 -28.08
N SER A 101 -36.27 3.00 -28.44
CA SER A 101 -37.47 3.84 -28.42
C SER A 101 -38.49 3.45 -29.49
N ARG A 102 -38.06 3.14 -30.72
CA ARG A 102 -38.97 2.86 -31.86
C ARG A 102 -39.38 1.39 -31.99
N TYR A 103 -38.50 0.47 -31.59
CA TYR A 103 -38.68 -0.97 -31.77
C TYR A 103 -38.23 -1.76 -30.52
N TYR A 104 -38.77 -1.40 -29.35
CA TYR A 104 -38.41 -1.97 -28.05
C TYR A 104 -38.43 -3.51 -28.02
N THR A 105 -39.48 -4.14 -28.57
CA THR A 105 -39.59 -5.61 -28.59
C THR A 105 -38.41 -6.24 -29.31
N SER A 106 -38.05 -5.73 -30.50
CA SER A 106 -36.90 -6.24 -31.26
C SER A 106 -35.58 -5.97 -30.55
N TYR A 107 -35.44 -4.82 -29.87
CA TYR A 107 -34.26 -4.51 -29.06
C TYR A 107 -34.08 -5.50 -27.91
N LYS A 108 -35.17 -5.81 -27.19
CA LYS A 108 -35.20 -6.76 -26.08
C LYS A 108 -34.92 -8.19 -26.55
N ASP A 109 -35.60 -8.63 -27.60
CA ASP A 109 -35.46 -9.98 -28.15
C ASP A 109 -34.06 -10.24 -28.74
N ALA A 110 -33.38 -9.19 -29.22
CA ALA A 110 -32.00 -9.25 -29.68
C ALA A 110 -30.95 -9.11 -28.54
N TYR A 111 -31.39 -9.01 -27.27
CA TYR A 111 -30.54 -8.88 -26.10
C TYR A 111 -29.54 -7.72 -26.18
N ILE A 112 -29.94 -6.59 -26.78
CA ILE A 112 -29.02 -5.49 -27.06
C ILE A 112 -28.37 -4.94 -25.79
N GLY A 113 -29.13 -4.72 -24.72
CA GLY A 113 -28.60 -4.24 -23.44
C GLY A 113 -27.42 -5.06 -22.89
N LEU A 114 -27.45 -6.39 -23.08
CA LEU A 114 -26.37 -7.29 -22.68
C LEU A 114 -25.12 -7.20 -23.60
N CYS A 115 -25.30 -6.71 -24.83
CA CYS A 115 -24.26 -6.55 -25.83
C CYS A 115 -23.55 -5.19 -25.74
N LEU A 116 -24.23 -4.13 -25.28
CA LEU A 116 -23.69 -2.77 -25.20
C LEU A 116 -22.35 -2.66 -24.45
N PRO A 117 -22.15 -3.30 -23.27
CA PRO A 117 -20.85 -3.23 -22.60
C PRO A 117 -19.71 -3.78 -23.46
N LYS A 118 -19.97 -4.83 -24.25
CA LYS A 118 -18.97 -5.41 -25.16
C LYS A 118 -18.71 -4.49 -26.35
N LEU A 119 -19.74 -3.82 -26.84
CA LEU A 119 -19.65 -2.89 -27.96
C LEU A 119 -18.81 -1.65 -27.60
N PHE A 120 -19.06 -1.03 -26.45
CA PHE A 120 -18.34 0.17 -26.03
C PHE A 120 -16.94 -0.11 -25.47
N ASN A 121 -16.66 -1.34 -25.03
CA ASN A 121 -15.38 -1.74 -24.44
C ASN A 121 -14.14 -1.29 -25.24
N PRO A 122 -13.98 -1.59 -26.55
CA PRO A 122 -12.80 -1.16 -27.30
C PRO A 122 -12.62 0.36 -27.33
N LEU A 123 -13.70 1.13 -27.46
CA LEU A 123 -13.67 2.59 -27.49
C LEU A 123 -13.26 3.17 -26.12
N ILE A 124 -13.83 2.63 -25.04
CA ILE A 124 -13.51 3.05 -23.68
C ILE A 124 -12.07 2.67 -23.32
N ARG A 125 -11.60 1.48 -23.71
CA ARG A 125 -10.20 1.06 -23.50
C ARG A 125 -9.21 1.98 -24.20
N LEU A 126 -9.55 2.48 -25.40
CA LEU A 126 -8.74 3.47 -26.11
C LEU A 126 -8.62 4.77 -25.29
N GLN A 127 -9.72 5.26 -24.73
CA GLN A 127 -9.73 6.45 -23.86
C GLN A 127 -8.97 6.22 -22.53
N LEU A 128 -8.91 4.99 -22.04
CA LEU A 128 -8.23 4.62 -20.79
C LEU A 128 -6.74 4.26 -20.95
N LEU A 129 -6.17 4.38 -22.15
CA LEU A 129 -4.78 3.96 -22.41
C LEU A 129 -3.78 4.58 -21.43
N THR A 130 -3.83 5.90 -21.28
CA THR A 130 -2.95 6.69 -20.41
C THR A 130 -3.52 6.90 -19.01
N TRP A 131 -4.69 6.34 -18.72
CA TRP A 131 -5.30 6.45 -17.39
C TRP A 131 -4.61 5.54 -16.38
N THR A 132 -4.10 6.15 -15.31
CA THR A 132 -3.51 5.46 -14.17
C THR A 132 -3.86 6.18 -12.87
N PRO A 133 -4.62 5.56 -11.96
CA PRO A 133 -5.01 6.19 -10.70
C PRO A 133 -3.83 6.35 -9.73
N LEU A 134 -2.63 5.83 -10.07
CA LEU A 134 -1.43 5.96 -9.26
C LEU A 134 -0.75 7.32 -9.41
N GLU A 135 -1.05 8.11 -10.45
CA GLU A 135 -0.47 9.44 -10.68
C GLU A 135 -1.16 10.55 -9.86
N ALA A 136 -0.44 11.63 -9.55
CA ALA A 136 -0.94 12.71 -8.70
C ALA A 136 -2.06 13.54 -9.33
N LYS A 137 -2.00 13.73 -10.64
CA LYS A 137 -2.98 14.50 -11.42
C LYS A 137 -3.78 13.57 -12.34
N CYS A 138 -4.24 12.45 -11.80
CA CYS A 138 -5.11 11.55 -12.53
C CYS A 138 -6.54 12.10 -12.58
N ARG A 139 -7.13 12.19 -13.78
CA ARG A 139 -8.55 12.49 -13.95
C ARG A 139 -9.36 11.31 -13.43
N ASP A 140 -10.42 11.62 -12.68
CA ASP A 140 -11.43 10.64 -12.32
C ASP A 140 -12.04 10.03 -13.59
N PHE A 141 -12.19 8.70 -13.63
CA PHE A 141 -12.76 8.05 -14.82
C PHE A 141 -14.23 8.42 -15.02
N GLU A 142 -14.95 8.76 -13.95
CA GLU A 142 -16.36 9.18 -14.02
C GLU A 142 -16.51 10.57 -14.64
N ASN A 143 -15.44 11.36 -14.62
CA ASN A 143 -15.41 12.65 -15.31
C ASN A 143 -15.00 12.50 -16.77
N MET A 144 -14.81 11.29 -17.32
CA MET A 144 -14.40 11.11 -18.72
C MET A 144 -15.60 11.17 -19.66
N LEU A 145 -15.35 11.59 -20.91
CA LEU A 145 -16.39 11.75 -21.93
C LEU A 145 -17.22 10.48 -22.12
N TRP A 146 -16.59 9.29 -22.16
CA TRP A 146 -17.34 8.05 -22.31
C TRP A 146 -18.34 7.80 -21.17
N PHE A 147 -18.02 8.22 -19.94
CA PHE A 147 -18.89 8.02 -18.78
C PHE A 147 -20.05 9.00 -18.85
N GLU A 148 -19.77 10.27 -19.12
CA GLU A 148 -20.78 11.32 -19.33
C GLU A 148 -21.75 10.95 -20.47
N SER A 149 -21.24 10.48 -21.61
CA SER A 149 -22.04 10.03 -22.74
C SER A 149 -23.00 8.90 -22.36
N LEU A 150 -22.59 7.95 -21.52
CA LEU A 150 -23.39 6.76 -21.20
C LEU A 150 -24.24 6.91 -19.93
N LEU A 151 -24.09 7.99 -19.16
CA LEU A 151 -24.71 8.17 -17.84
C LEU A 151 -26.23 8.03 -17.83
N PHE A 152 -26.89 8.56 -18.85
CA PHE A 152 -28.36 8.55 -18.96
C PHE A 152 -28.87 7.52 -19.97
N TYR A 153 -28.02 6.59 -20.41
CA TYR A 153 -28.48 5.54 -21.33
C TYR A 153 -29.58 4.71 -20.66
N GLY A 154 -30.71 4.56 -21.35
CA GLY A 154 -31.85 3.79 -20.85
C GLY A 154 -32.75 4.52 -19.85
N CYS A 155 -32.36 5.71 -19.37
CA CYS A 155 -33.14 6.54 -18.47
C CYS A 155 -34.16 7.39 -19.25
N GLU A 156 -35.30 6.80 -19.61
CA GLU A 156 -36.46 7.55 -20.14
C GLU A 156 -37.43 7.92 -18.99
N GLU A 157 -38.22 8.99 -19.16
CA GLU A 157 -39.22 9.47 -18.17
C GLU A 157 -40.40 8.50 -17.95
N ARG A 158 -40.49 7.41 -18.71
CA ARG A 158 -41.55 6.41 -18.53
C ARG A 158 -41.18 5.45 -17.40
N GLU A 159 -42.20 5.01 -16.66
CA GLU A 159 -42.07 4.07 -15.53
C GLU A 159 -41.02 3.00 -15.83
N GLN A 160 -39.86 3.12 -15.18
CA GLN A 160 -38.78 2.14 -15.30
C GLN A 160 -39.34 0.78 -14.88
N GLU A 161 -39.42 -0.16 -15.81
CA GLU A 161 -39.62 -1.56 -15.45
C GLU A 161 -38.51 -1.93 -14.47
N ARG A 162 -38.87 -2.52 -13.32
CA ARG A 162 -37.93 -2.86 -12.23
C ARG A 162 -36.77 -3.79 -12.67
N GLU A 163 -36.81 -4.31 -13.88
CA GLU A 163 -35.85 -5.26 -14.47
C GLU A 163 -35.15 -4.72 -15.73
N ASP A 164 -35.09 -3.39 -15.92
CA ASP A 164 -34.36 -2.84 -17.07
C ASP A 164 -32.86 -3.14 -16.99
N VAL A 165 -32.41 -4.02 -17.90
CA VAL A 165 -31.03 -4.48 -18.03
C VAL A 165 -30.08 -3.33 -18.39
N ASP A 166 -30.59 -2.28 -19.04
CA ASP A 166 -29.78 -1.15 -19.49
C ASP A 166 -29.29 -0.28 -18.34
N ILE A 167 -29.98 -0.28 -17.19
CA ILE A 167 -29.54 0.41 -15.96
C ILE A 167 -28.19 -0.14 -15.48
N ALA A 168 -27.90 -1.42 -15.76
CA ALA A 168 -26.65 -2.06 -15.41
C ALA A 168 -25.51 -1.77 -16.40
N LEU A 169 -25.71 -0.96 -17.45
CA LEU A 169 -24.69 -0.68 -18.47
C LEU A 169 -23.39 -0.13 -17.87
N LEU A 170 -23.47 0.99 -17.14
CA LEU A 170 -22.30 1.62 -16.53
C LEU A 170 -21.63 0.71 -15.47
N PRO A 171 -22.37 0.12 -14.49
CA PRO A 171 -21.78 -0.85 -13.58
C PRO A 171 -21.08 -2.00 -14.31
N THR A 172 -21.68 -2.54 -15.37
CA THR A 172 -21.08 -3.62 -16.16
C THR A 172 -19.81 -3.19 -16.89
N ILE A 173 -19.74 -1.96 -17.38
CA ILE A 173 -18.52 -1.39 -17.97
C ILE A 173 -17.42 -1.24 -16.91
N VAL A 174 -17.75 -0.73 -15.72
CA VAL A 174 -16.80 -0.63 -14.61
C VAL A 174 -16.22 -1.99 -14.27
N GLU A 175 -17.07 -3.01 -14.18
CA GLU A 175 -16.63 -4.37 -13.92
C GLU A 175 -15.77 -4.96 -15.03
N LYS A 176 -16.13 -4.76 -16.30
CA LYS A 176 -15.50 -5.44 -17.44
C LYS A 176 -14.36 -4.66 -18.09
N VAL A 177 -14.17 -3.40 -17.71
CA VAL A 177 -13.15 -2.52 -18.29
C VAL A 177 -12.24 -1.92 -17.21
N ILE A 178 -12.82 -1.30 -16.17
CA ILE A 178 -12.03 -0.63 -15.13
C ILE A 178 -11.33 -1.65 -14.23
N LEU A 179 -12.03 -2.67 -13.71
CA LEU A 179 -11.41 -3.70 -12.85
C LEU A 179 -10.28 -4.47 -13.56
N PRO A 180 -10.42 -4.93 -14.82
CA PRO A 180 -9.30 -5.53 -15.55
C PRO A 180 -8.11 -4.58 -15.74
N LYS A 181 -8.33 -3.30 -16.02
CA LYS A 181 -7.24 -2.31 -16.10
C LYS A 181 -6.54 -2.14 -14.75
N LEU A 182 -7.30 -2.05 -13.65
CA LEU A 182 -6.75 -1.99 -12.28
C LEU A 182 -5.98 -3.26 -11.91
N THR A 183 -6.41 -4.43 -12.38
CA THR A 183 -5.69 -5.70 -12.20
C THR A 183 -4.31 -5.62 -12.82
N VAL A 184 -4.20 -5.17 -14.08
CA VAL A 184 -2.89 -5.01 -14.75
C VAL A 184 -2.01 -4.00 -14.00
N ILE A 185 -2.60 -2.92 -13.50
CA ILE A 185 -1.89 -1.90 -12.71
C ILE A 185 -1.37 -2.49 -11.38
N ALA A 186 -2.19 -3.28 -10.69
CA ALA A 186 -1.79 -3.97 -9.45
C ALA A 186 -0.63 -4.94 -9.68
N GLU A 187 -0.63 -5.68 -10.79
CA GLU A 187 0.38 -6.68 -11.08
C GLU A 187 1.72 -6.08 -11.52
N ASN A 188 1.68 -5.00 -12.33
CA ASN A 188 2.83 -4.56 -13.11
C ASN A 188 3.33 -3.16 -12.76
N MET A 189 2.50 -2.32 -12.12
CA MET A 189 2.82 -0.90 -11.92
C MET A 189 2.84 -0.48 -10.46
N TRP A 190 1.95 -1.03 -9.63
CA TRP A 190 1.88 -0.67 -8.23
C TRP A 190 3.12 -1.15 -7.47
N ASP A 191 3.79 -0.19 -6.82
CA ASP A 191 4.85 -0.44 -5.84
C ASP A 191 4.27 -0.44 -4.40
N PRO A 192 4.28 -1.59 -3.70
CA PRO A 192 3.82 -1.66 -2.32
C PRO A 192 4.70 -0.89 -1.32
N PHE A 193 5.94 -0.54 -1.65
CA PHE A 193 6.76 0.34 -0.81
C PHE A 193 6.36 1.81 -0.92
N SER A 194 5.72 2.22 -2.02
CA SER A 194 5.23 3.59 -2.19
C SER A 194 3.92 3.82 -1.43
N THR A 195 4.02 4.58 -0.34
CA THR A 195 2.85 5.00 0.46
C THR A 195 1.87 5.79 -0.39
N THR A 196 2.37 6.68 -1.25
CA THR A 196 1.53 7.50 -2.13
C THR A 196 0.76 6.65 -3.14
N GLN A 197 1.42 5.72 -3.83
CA GLN A 197 0.74 4.82 -4.77
C GLN A 197 -0.25 3.92 -4.03
N THR A 198 0.14 3.38 -2.87
CA THR A 198 -0.73 2.53 -2.05
C THR A 198 -2.00 3.26 -1.61
N SER A 199 -1.88 4.49 -1.09
CA SER A 199 -3.05 5.27 -0.67
C SER A 199 -3.98 5.58 -1.85
N ARG A 200 -3.43 5.87 -3.04
CA ARG A 200 -4.23 6.10 -4.25
C ARG A 200 -4.94 4.83 -4.72
N MET A 201 -4.25 3.70 -4.71
CA MET A 201 -4.80 2.40 -5.09
C MET A 201 -5.90 1.94 -4.13
N VAL A 202 -5.71 2.14 -2.83
CA VAL A 202 -6.74 1.93 -1.81
C VAL A 202 -7.93 2.89 -2.05
N GLY A 203 -7.65 4.17 -2.31
CA GLY A 203 -8.68 5.18 -2.55
C GLY A 203 -9.60 4.84 -3.74
N ILE A 204 -9.04 4.48 -4.90
CA ILE A 204 -9.85 4.07 -6.06
C ILE A 204 -10.60 2.77 -5.78
N THR A 205 -10.00 1.83 -5.04
CA THR A 205 -10.69 0.57 -4.68
C THR A 205 -11.88 0.84 -3.76
N LEU A 206 -11.72 1.68 -2.73
CA LEU A 206 -12.82 2.08 -1.85
C LEU A 206 -13.91 2.83 -2.61
N LYS A 207 -13.53 3.72 -3.53
CA LYS A 207 -14.49 4.39 -4.41
C LYS A 207 -15.33 3.38 -5.19
N LEU A 208 -14.70 2.37 -5.79
CA LEU A 208 -15.42 1.36 -6.56
C LEU A 208 -16.33 0.49 -5.68
N VAL A 209 -15.85 0.04 -4.52
CA VAL A 209 -16.64 -0.78 -3.58
C VAL A 209 -17.85 -0.01 -3.04
N ASN A 210 -17.70 1.29 -2.75
CA ASN A 210 -18.78 2.12 -2.20
C ASN A 210 -19.75 2.63 -3.28
N GLY A 211 -19.26 2.89 -4.49
CA GLY A 211 -20.04 3.47 -5.59
C GLY A 211 -20.77 2.44 -6.45
N TYR A 212 -20.29 1.20 -6.52
CA TYR A 212 -20.81 0.18 -7.43
C TYR A 212 -21.11 -1.12 -6.65
N PRO A 213 -22.39 -1.35 -6.25
CA PRO A 213 -22.77 -2.55 -5.49
C PRO A 213 -22.36 -3.87 -6.16
N SER A 214 -22.33 -3.89 -7.48
CA SER A 214 -21.94 -5.05 -8.28
C SER A 214 -20.43 -5.35 -8.21
N VAL A 215 -19.59 -4.36 -7.89
CA VAL A 215 -18.16 -4.56 -7.58
C VAL A 215 -17.98 -5.17 -6.20
N ALA A 216 -18.79 -4.74 -5.22
CA ALA A 216 -18.75 -5.26 -3.85
C ALA A 216 -19.32 -6.69 -3.74
N ASN A 217 -20.01 -7.19 -4.77
CA ASN A 217 -20.51 -8.56 -4.81
C ASN A 217 -19.34 -9.56 -4.84
N ALA A 218 -19.30 -10.45 -3.84
CA ALA A 218 -18.28 -11.48 -3.70
C ALA A 218 -18.21 -12.46 -4.88
N GLU A 219 -19.29 -12.63 -5.64
CA GLU A 219 -19.33 -13.50 -6.83
C GLU A 219 -18.77 -12.84 -8.09
N ASN A 220 -18.45 -11.55 -8.04
CA ASN A 220 -17.89 -10.84 -9.18
C ASN A 220 -16.48 -11.34 -9.51
N LYS A 221 -16.36 -12.07 -10.63
CA LYS A 221 -15.08 -12.66 -11.09
C LYS A 221 -13.99 -11.61 -11.33
N ASN A 222 -14.35 -10.42 -11.83
CA ASN A 222 -13.35 -9.38 -12.09
C ASN A 222 -12.84 -8.76 -10.79
N THR A 223 -13.71 -8.59 -9.79
CA THR A 223 -13.30 -8.18 -8.44
C THR A 223 -12.39 -9.23 -7.80
N GLN A 224 -12.75 -10.52 -7.89
CA GLN A 224 -11.93 -11.61 -7.35
C GLN A 224 -10.54 -11.64 -7.98
N VAL A 225 -10.44 -11.49 -9.31
CA VAL A 225 -9.16 -11.45 -10.03
C VAL A 225 -8.33 -10.24 -9.60
N TYR A 226 -8.94 -9.06 -9.49
CA TYR A 226 -8.27 -7.85 -9.02
C TYR A 226 -7.72 -7.99 -7.60
N LEU A 227 -8.54 -8.45 -6.66
CA LEU A 227 -8.12 -8.66 -5.27
C LEU A 227 -7.02 -9.72 -5.16
N LYS A 228 -7.11 -10.79 -5.96
CA LYS A 228 -6.07 -11.82 -6.04
C LYS A 228 -4.75 -11.26 -6.57
N ALA A 229 -4.78 -10.42 -7.61
CA ALA A 229 -3.60 -9.76 -8.14
C ALA A 229 -2.90 -8.89 -7.09
N LEU A 230 -3.65 -8.08 -6.35
CA LEU A 230 -3.12 -7.29 -5.22
C LEU A 230 -2.47 -8.17 -4.15
N LEU A 231 -3.13 -9.25 -3.73
CA LEU A 231 -2.59 -10.18 -2.72
C LEU A 231 -1.32 -10.88 -3.22
N LEU A 232 -1.30 -11.32 -4.48
CA LEU A 232 -0.11 -11.93 -5.08
C LEU A 232 1.04 -10.93 -5.18
N ARG A 233 0.77 -9.68 -5.52
CA ARG A 233 1.78 -8.62 -5.54
C ARG A 233 2.37 -8.39 -4.15
N MET A 234 1.53 -8.27 -3.12
CA MET A 234 1.99 -8.15 -1.73
C MET A 234 2.85 -9.35 -1.28
N ARG A 235 2.44 -10.57 -1.60
CA ARG A 235 3.19 -11.79 -1.26
C ARG A 235 4.56 -11.81 -1.94
N ARG A 236 4.62 -11.52 -3.25
CA ARG A 236 5.90 -11.41 -3.98
C ARG A 236 6.82 -10.38 -3.34
N THR A 237 6.30 -9.23 -2.93
CA THR A 237 7.11 -8.22 -2.23
C THR A 237 7.70 -8.73 -0.91
N LEU A 238 6.96 -9.55 -0.14
CA LEU A 238 7.49 -10.15 1.09
C LEU A 238 8.59 -11.19 0.85
N ASP A 239 8.50 -11.93 -0.27
CA ASP A 239 9.41 -13.01 -0.58
C ASP A 239 10.66 -12.55 -1.34
N ASP A 240 10.49 -11.59 -2.27
CA ASP A 240 11.53 -11.18 -3.20
C ASP A 240 12.20 -9.84 -2.81
N ASP A 241 11.46 -8.91 -2.20
CA ASP A 241 11.91 -7.52 -2.03
C ASP A 241 12.28 -7.15 -0.57
N VAL A 242 11.66 -7.81 0.42
CA VAL A 242 11.95 -7.54 1.84
C VAL A 242 13.23 -8.23 2.28
N PHE A 243 14.18 -7.44 2.76
CA PHE A 243 15.46 -7.96 3.24
C PHE A 243 15.85 -7.33 4.58
N MET A 244 16.00 -8.15 5.61
CA MET A 244 16.55 -7.74 6.90
C MET A 244 17.95 -8.34 7.11
N PRO A 245 19.02 -7.53 7.15
CA PRO A 245 20.37 -8.07 7.30
C PRO A 245 20.61 -8.57 8.73
N LEU A 246 21.30 -9.72 8.83
CA LEU A 246 21.75 -10.29 10.10
C LEU A 246 23.20 -9.85 10.35
N TYR A 247 23.38 -8.81 11.16
CA TYR A 247 24.70 -8.34 11.58
C TYR A 247 24.99 -8.70 13.04
N PRO A 248 26.23 -9.12 13.37
CA PRO A 248 26.68 -9.23 14.75
C PRO A 248 26.55 -7.91 15.52
N LYS A 249 26.21 -7.98 16.82
CA LYS A 249 25.97 -6.77 17.65
C LYS A 249 27.16 -5.80 17.65
N ASN A 250 28.38 -6.30 17.74
CA ASN A 250 29.61 -5.49 17.70
C ASN A 250 29.78 -4.69 16.39
N VAL A 251 29.24 -5.17 15.28
CA VAL A 251 29.25 -4.44 13.99
C VAL A 251 28.25 -3.29 14.01
N LEU A 252 27.15 -3.43 14.77
CA LEU A 252 26.10 -2.43 14.89
C LEU A 252 26.40 -1.35 15.96
N GLU A 253 27.36 -1.58 16.86
CA GLU A 253 27.76 -0.61 17.90
C GLU A 253 28.20 0.74 17.31
N ASN A 254 28.90 0.73 16.17
CA ASN A 254 29.25 1.96 15.49
C ASN A 254 28.07 2.49 14.66
N ARG A 255 27.37 3.49 15.21
CA ARG A 255 26.21 4.16 14.59
C ARG A 255 26.52 4.91 13.29
N SER A 256 27.78 5.20 13.02
CA SER A 256 28.23 5.81 11.75
C SER A 256 28.65 4.77 10.69
N SER A 257 28.66 3.49 11.05
CA SER A 257 29.08 2.43 10.13
C SER A 257 28.04 2.18 9.03
N GLY A 258 28.54 1.82 7.84
CA GLY A 258 27.68 1.44 6.72
C GLY A 258 26.69 0.31 7.06
N PRO A 259 27.10 -0.78 7.74
CA PRO A 259 26.19 -1.84 8.17
C PRO A 259 25.05 -1.35 9.08
N TYR A 260 25.34 -0.49 10.07
CA TYR A 260 24.32 0.07 10.94
C TYR A 260 23.32 0.92 10.16
N LEU A 261 23.79 1.83 9.31
CA LEU A 261 22.93 2.70 8.50
C LEU A 261 22.06 1.88 7.53
N PHE A 262 22.63 0.83 6.94
CA PHE A 262 21.88 -0.09 6.07
C PHE A 262 20.80 -0.86 6.85
N PHE A 263 21.14 -1.39 8.02
CA PHE A 263 20.20 -2.09 8.90
C PHE A 263 19.03 -1.19 9.30
N GLN A 264 19.30 0.04 9.77
CA GLN A 264 18.25 0.99 10.12
C GLN A 264 17.34 1.32 8.93
N ARG A 265 17.94 1.46 7.73
CA ARG A 265 17.16 1.68 6.51
C ARG A 265 16.20 0.53 6.23
N GLN A 266 16.68 -0.71 6.29
CA GLN A 266 15.84 -1.89 6.05
C GLN A 266 14.74 -2.03 7.11
N PHE A 267 15.04 -1.70 8.36
CA PHE A 267 14.05 -1.64 9.43
C PHE A 267 12.92 -0.67 9.09
N TRP A 268 13.25 0.60 8.81
CA TRP A 268 12.22 1.61 8.54
C TRP A 268 11.48 1.37 7.23
N SER A 269 12.13 0.82 6.20
CA SER A 269 11.45 0.38 4.98
C SER A 269 10.46 -0.75 5.25
N SER A 270 10.78 -1.69 6.15
CA SER A 270 9.86 -2.76 6.58
C SER A 270 8.68 -2.20 7.38
N VAL A 271 8.92 -1.26 8.30
CA VAL A 271 7.84 -0.58 9.06
C VAL A 271 6.93 0.23 8.13
N LYS A 272 7.50 0.91 7.12
CA LYS A 272 6.72 1.59 6.09
C LYS A 272 5.84 0.63 5.30
N LEU A 273 6.41 -0.49 4.85
CA LEU A 273 5.68 -1.52 4.12
C LEU A 273 4.54 -2.09 4.96
N LEU A 274 4.77 -2.31 6.27
CA LEU A 274 3.74 -2.72 7.23
C LEU A 274 2.58 -1.71 7.24
N GLY A 275 2.88 -0.42 7.37
CA GLY A 275 1.88 0.64 7.30
C GLY A 275 1.12 0.64 5.97
N ASN A 276 1.82 0.46 4.84
CA ASN A 276 1.21 0.41 3.52
C ASN A 276 0.27 -0.80 3.36
N PHE A 277 0.67 -1.99 3.80
CA PHE A 277 -0.20 -3.17 3.77
C PHE A 277 -1.45 -2.95 4.62
N LEU A 278 -1.29 -2.38 5.82
CA LEU A 278 -2.41 -2.15 6.74
C LEU A 278 -3.41 -1.08 6.29
N GLN A 279 -3.07 -0.24 5.29
CA GLN A 279 -4.05 0.66 4.66
C GLN A 279 -5.18 -0.10 3.95
N TRP A 280 -4.98 -1.38 3.61
CA TRP A 280 -6.00 -2.22 3.00
C TRP A 280 -7.00 -2.82 3.99
N TYR A 281 -6.93 -2.41 5.26
CA TYR A 281 -7.96 -2.71 6.26
C TYR A 281 -9.34 -2.26 5.77
N GLY A 282 -10.34 -3.13 5.91
CA GLY A 282 -11.70 -2.92 5.44
C GLY A 282 -11.94 -3.35 3.99
N ILE A 283 -10.89 -3.60 3.20
CA ILE A 283 -11.00 -4.24 1.88
C ILE A 283 -10.67 -5.73 2.00
N PHE A 284 -9.49 -6.06 2.56
CA PHE A 284 -9.14 -7.46 2.84
C PHE A 284 -9.70 -7.92 4.17
N SER A 285 -9.95 -9.23 4.28
CA SER A 285 -10.32 -9.85 5.55
C SER A 285 -9.21 -9.64 6.58
N ASN A 286 -9.59 -9.44 7.85
CA ASN A 286 -8.62 -9.28 8.94
C ASN A 286 -7.64 -10.45 9.00
N LYS A 287 -8.13 -11.69 8.80
CA LYS A 287 -7.28 -12.89 8.78
C LYS A 287 -6.18 -12.78 7.73
N THR A 288 -6.55 -12.52 6.47
CA THR A 288 -5.58 -12.39 5.37
C THR A 288 -4.58 -11.25 5.61
N LEU A 289 -5.07 -10.11 6.10
CA LEU A 289 -4.22 -8.94 6.34
C LEU A 289 -3.26 -9.16 7.52
N GLN A 290 -3.69 -9.88 8.57
CA GLN A 290 -2.85 -10.31 9.68
C GLN A 290 -1.79 -11.32 9.24
N GLU A 291 -2.16 -12.32 8.41
CA GLU A 291 -1.20 -13.28 7.84
C GLU A 291 -0.09 -12.57 7.02
N LEU A 292 -0.44 -11.58 6.21
CA LEU A 292 0.55 -10.84 5.40
C LEU A 292 1.38 -9.88 6.25
N SER A 293 0.73 -9.05 7.03
CA SER A 293 1.35 -7.93 7.75
C SER A 293 2.04 -8.38 9.04
N ILE A 294 1.39 -9.24 9.83
CA ILE A 294 1.91 -9.67 11.12
C ILE A 294 2.81 -10.88 10.93
N ASP A 295 2.30 -11.98 10.38
CA ASP A 295 3.10 -13.20 10.25
C ASP A 295 4.18 -13.06 9.18
N GLY A 296 3.80 -12.56 8.00
CA GLY A 296 4.69 -12.41 6.85
C GLY A 296 5.76 -11.32 6.98
N LEU A 297 5.51 -10.26 7.75
CA LEU A 297 6.40 -9.11 7.84
C LEU A 297 6.89 -8.81 9.26
N LEU A 298 5.99 -8.58 10.22
CA LEU A 298 6.38 -8.26 11.59
C LEU A 298 7.16 -9.42 12.23
N ASN A 299 6.57 -10.61 12.25
CA ASN A 299 7.15 -11.77 12.91
C ASN A 299 8.38 -12.31 12.17
N ARG A 300 8.34 -12.32 10.83
CA ARG A 300 9.42 -12.85 10.00
C ARG A 300 10.65 -11.93 9.93
N TYR A 301 10.47 -10.62 9.83
CA TYR A 301 11.58 -9.69 9.54
C TYR A 301 11.78 -8.62 10.61
N ILE A 302 10.72 -7.92 11.02
CA ILE A 302 10.85 -6.75 11.93
C ILE A 302 11.24 -7.21 13.35
N LEU A 303 10.67 -8.30 13.86
CA LEU A 303 11.02 -8.85 15.18
C LEU A 303 12.49 -9.28 15.26
N MET A 304 13.04 -9.85 14.18
CA MET A 304 14.46 -10.19 14.14
C MET A 304 15.34 -8.93 14.27
N ALA A 305 14.91 -7.81 13.71
CA ALA A 305 15.63 -6.55 13.85
C ALA A 305 15.55 -5.98 15.28
N PHE A 306 14.41 -6.15 15.95
CA PHE A 306 14.25 -5.75 17.34
C PHE A 306 15.22 -6.48 18.29
N GLN A 307 15.51 -7.76 18.04
CA GLN A 307 16.48 -8.55 18.84
C GLN A 307 17.93 -8.03 18.73
N ASN A 308 18.25 -7.32 17.66
CA ASN A 308 19.57 -6.74 17.39
C ASN A 308 19.66 -5.24 17.71
N SER A 309 18.55 -4.62 18.12
CA SER A 309 18.50 -3.21 18.50
C SER A 309 18.94 -3.01 19.96
N GLU A 310 19.45 -1.82 20.27
CA GLU A 310 19.81 -1.45 21.64
C GLU A 310 18.57 -1.39 22.55
N TYR A 311 18.74 -1.79 23.82
CA TYR A 311 17.67 -1.72 24.81
C TYR A 311 17.54 -0.29 25.35
N GLY A 312 16.39 0.34 25.13
CA GLY A 312 16.14 1.72 25.59
C GLY A 312 15.22 2.49 24.66
N ASP A 313 15.38 3.82 24.64
CA ASP A 313 14.47 4.76 23.95
C ASP A 313 14.32 4.48 22.45
N ASP A 314 15.38 4.05 21.76
CA ASP A 314 15.33 3.71 20.33
C ASP A 314 14.35 2.56 20.06
N SER A 315 14.50 1.46 20.80
CA SER A 315 13.61 0.30 20.68
C SER A 315 12.16 0.63 21.04
N ILE A 316 11.95 1.50 22.05
CA ILE A 316 10.60 1.96 22.43
C ILE A 316 9.98 2.81 21.31
N LYS A 317 10.73 3.76 20.73
CA LYS A 317 10.27 4.57 19.58
C LYS A 317 9.96 3.71 18.36
N LYS A 318 10.79 2.71 18.07
CA LYS A 318 10.55 1.74 17.01
C LYS A 318 9.27 0.94 17.26
N ALA A 319 9.07 0.44 18.47
CA ALA A 319 7.86 -0.26 18.85
C ALA A 319 6.61 0.63 18.76
N GLN A 320 6.70 1.89 19.18
CA GLN A 320 5.64 2.89 19.01
C GLN A 320 5.24 3.07 17.55
N ASN A 321 6.22 3.18 16.65
CA ASN A 321 5.94 3.33 15.21
C ASN A 321 5.28 2.08 14.62
N VAL A 322 5.74 0.88 14.98
CA VAL A 322 5.08 -0.38 14.58
C VAL A 322 3.63 -0.43 15.05
N ILE A 323 3.38 -0.12 16.33
CA ILE A 323 2.03 -0.11 16.89
C ILE A 323 1.13 0.93 16.22
N SER A 324 1.69 2.10 15.86
CA SER A 324 0.94 3.17 15.20
C SER A 324 0.40 2.78 13.82
N CYS A 325 0.98 1.75 13.18
CA CYS A 325 0.50 1.24 11.90
C CYS A 325 -0.77 0.40 12.03
N PHE A 326 -1.06 -0.19 13.21
CA PHE A 326 -2.17 -1.12 13.34
C PHE A 326 -3.54 -0.42 13.32
N PRO A 327 -4.54 -0.99 12.62
CA PRO A 327 -5.93 -0.53 12.72
C PRO A 327 -6.41 -0.61 14.17
N LYS A 328 -6.78 0.53 14.77
CA LYS A 328 -7.24 0.60 16.17
C LYS A 328 -8.46 -0.30 16.42
N GLN A 329 -9.30 -0.46 15.41
CA GLN A 329 -10.51 -1.29 15.42
C GLN A 329 -10.22 -2.76 15.69
N TRP A 330 -9.01 -3.25 15.42
CA TRP A 330 -8.62 -4.62 15.76
C TRP A 330 -8.60 -4.89 17.27
N PHE A 331 -8.47 -3.83 18.09
CA PHE A 331 -8.29 -3.94 19.53
C PHE A 331 -9.52 -3.50 20.35
N THR A 332 -10.46 -2.77 19.75
CA THR A 332 -11.59 -2.17 20.50
C THR A 332 -12.57 -3.19 21.08
N ASN A 333 -12.79 -4.32 20.39
CA ASN A 333 -13.87 -5.28 20.72
C ASN A 333 -13.33 -6.65 21.15
N LEU A 334 -12.08 -6.71 21.62
CA LEU A 334 -11.48 -7.96 22.10
C LEU A 334 -12.05 -8.32 23.48
N LYS A 335 -12.54 -9.56 23.61
CA LYS A 335 -13.02 -10.10 24.89
C LYS A 335 -11.85 -10.70 25.67
N GLY A 336 -11.77 -10.39 26.96
CA GLY A 336 -10.70 -10.87 27.84
C GLY A 336 -9.46 -9.98 27.80
N GLU A 337 -8.39 -10.46 28.44
CA GLU A 337 -7.16 -9.68 28.67
C GLU A 337 -6.08 -9.89 27.58
N ARG A 338 -6.33 -10.81 26.64
CA ARG A 338 -5.36 -11.21 25.62
C ARG A 338 -5.54 -10.44 24.32
N THR A 339 -4.43 -10.14 23.68
CA THR A 339 -4.39 -9.55 22.33
C THR A 339 -4.64 -10.60 21.24
N ILE A 340 -4.57 -10.17 19.98
CA ILE A 340 -4.60 -11.00 18.78
C ILE A 340 -3.42 -11.98 18.81
N SER A 341 -3.70 -13.27 18.57
CA SER A 341 -2.70 -14.35 18.72
C SER A 341 -1.39 -14.14 17.97
N GLN A 342 -1.44 -13.55 16.77
CA GLN A 342 -0.27 -13.32 15.92
C GLN A 342 0.69 -12.27 16.50
N LEU A 343 0.22 -11.40 17.40
CA LEU A 343 1.03 -10.36 18.07
C LEU A 343 1.74 -10.86 19.33
N GLU A 344 1.51 -12.10 19.75
CA GLU A 344 2.07 -12.64 20.99
C GLU A 344 3.60 -12.56 21.04
N ASN A 345 4.29 -12.84 19.92
CA ASN A 345 5.75 -12.75 19.86
C ASN A 345 6.26 -11.30 20.05
N PHE A 346 5.51 -10.32 19.54
CA PHE A 346 5.82 -8.91 19.74
C PHE A 346 5.54 -8.46 21.17
N CYS A 347 4.46 -8.94 21.78
CA CYS A 347 4.17 -8.66 23.19
C CYS A 347 5.26 -9.24 24.11
N ARG A 348 5.71 -10.49 23.87
CA ARG A 348 6.84 -11.08 24.60
C ARG A 348 8.13 -10.30 24.43
N TYR A 349 8.39 -9.78 23.23
CA TYR A 349 9.54 -8.90 23.03
C TYR A 349 9.46 -7.63 23.89
N LEU A 350 8.27 -7.00 23.97
CA LEU A 350 8.08 -5.82 24.81
C LEU A 350 8.27 -6.11 26.30
N VAL A 351 7.76 -7.25 26.79
CA VAL A 351 8.01 -7.72 28.16
C VAL A 351 9.52 -7.91 28.39
N HIS A 352 10.19 -8.62 27.49
CA HIS A 352 11.65 -8.83 27.57
C HIS A 352 12.45 -7.51 27.54
N LEU A 353 11.99 -6.53 26.76
CA LEU A 353 12.59 -5.20 26.70
C LEU A 353 12.46 -4.49 28.05
N ALA A 354 11.28 -4.55 28.70
CA ALA A 354 11.07 -3.98 30.03
C ALA A 354 11.99 -4.62 31.08
N ASP A 355 12.06 -5.96 31.12
CA ASP A 355 12.91 -6.69 32.06
C ASP A 355 14.39 -6.39 31.87
N THR A 356 14.82 -6.22 30.62
CA THR A 356 16.21 -5.92 30.30
C THR A 356 16.57 -4.48 30.68
N ILE A 357 15.67 -3.51 30.43
CA ILE A 357 15.83 -2.13 30.90
C ILE A 357 15.91 -2.08 32.43
N TYR A 358 15.03 -2.82 33.12
CA TYR A 358 15.05 -2.89 34.58
C TYR A 358 16.38 -3.46 35.09
N ARG A 359 16.80 -4.63 34.59
CA ARG A 359 18.07 -5.28 34.99
C ARG A 359 19.28 -4.38 34.75
N ASN A 360 19.33 -3.69 33.61
CA ASN A 360 20.43 -2.78 33.28
C ASN A 360 20.45 -1.52 34.16
N SER A 361 19.34 -1.18 34.83
CA SER A 361 19.27 -0.03 35.76
C SER A 361 19.72 -0.37 37.19
N ILE A 362 19.89 -1.65 37.51
CA ILE A 362 20.33 -2.09 38.84
C ILE A 362 21.78 -1.66 39.05
N GLY A 363 22.04 -0.91 40.13
CA GLY A 363 23.39 -0.40 40.43
C GLY A 363 23.77 0.90 39.69
N CYS A 364 22.91 1.39 38.80
CA CYS A 364 23.09 2.68 38.11
C CYS A 364 22.71 3.89 38.99
N SER A 365 22.99 5.09 38.47
CA SER A 365 22.63 6.36 39.12
C SER A 365 21.12 6.50 39.32
N ASP A 366 20.68 7.35 40.26
CA ASP A 366 19.25 7.59 40.50
C ASP A 366 18.54 8.20 39.28
N VAL A 367 19.27 8.95 38.45
CA VAL A 367 18.77 9.50 37.18
C VAL A 367 18.47 8.38 36.19
N GLU A 368 19.39 7.43 36.01
CA GLU A 368 19.21 6.28 35.11
C GLU A 368 18.08 5.36 35.59
N LYS A 369 17.97 5.12 36.90
CA LYS A 369 16.84 4.38 37.48
C LYS A 369 15.50 5.07 37.23
N ARG A 370 15.45 6.39 37.31
CA ARG A 370 14.24 7.17 36.99
C ARG A 370 13.88 7.05 35.51
N ASN A 371 14.85 7.18 34.62
CA ASN A 371 14.64 7.01 33.18
C ASN A 371 14.18 5.59 32.82
N ALA A 372 14.78 4.56 33.43
CA ALA A 372 14.38 3.17 33.26
C ALA A 372 12.92 2.94 33.69
N ARG A 373 12.48 3.51 34.82
CA ARG A 373 11.08 3.44 35.26
C ARG A 373 10.13 4.11 34.27
N GLU A 374 10.49 5.26 33.71
CA GLU A 374 9.66 5.93 32.69
C GLU A 374 9.58 5.12 31.40
N ASN A 375 10.67 4.50 30.99
CA ASN A 375 10.70 3.60 29.84
C ASN A 375 9.82 2.36 30.05
N ILE A 376 9.86 1.76 31.23
CA ILE A 376 8.98 0.63 31.58
C ILE A 376 7.51 1.09 31.58
N LYS A 377 7.19 2.28 32.10
CA LYS A 377 5.84 2.86 32.00
C LYS A 377 5.38 3.01 30.56
N GLN A 378 6.26 3.46 29.66
CA GLN A 378 5.95 3.55 28.23
C GLN A 378 5.69 2.17 27.62
N ILE A 379 6.48 1.15 27.97
CA ILE A 379 6.27 -0.21 27.49
C ILE A 379 4.92 -0.78 27.96
N VAL A 380 4.54 -0.55 29.22
CA VAL A 380 3.22 -0.93 29.73
C VAL A 380 2.09 -0.25 28.93
N LYS A 381 2.25 1.04 28.60
CA LYS A 381 1.28 1.76 27.73
C LYS A 381 1.22 1.16 26.32
N LEU A 382 2.35 0.68 25.77
CA LEU A 382 2.40 0.03 24.46
C LEU A 382 1.71 -1.33 24.46
N LEU A 383 1.91 -2.16 25.49
CA LEU A 383 1.20 -3.43 25.65
C LEU A 383 -0.31 -3.19 25.77
N ALA A 384 -0.71 -2.17 26.53
CA ALA A 384 -2.11 -1.81 26.69
C ALA A 384 -2.76 -1.31 25.40
N SER A 385 -2.04 -0.60 24.54
CA SER A 385 -2.60 -0.04 23.30
C SER A 385 -2.90 -1.11 22.24
N VAL A 386 -2.23 -2.27 22.32
CA VAL A 386 -2.55 -3.45 21.51
C VAL A 386 -3.43 -4.46 22.27
N HIS A 387 -4.05 -4.08 23.38
CA HIS A 387 -4.92 -4.92 24.21
C HIS A 387 -4.23 -6.19 24.76
N ALA A 388 -2.91 -6.14 24.98
CA ALA A 388 -2.17 -7.19 25.71
C ALA A 388 -2.19 -6.86 27.22
N LEU A 389 -3.39 -6.89 27.82
CA LEU A 389 -3.62 -6.45 29.19
C LEU A 389 -2.98 -7.39 30.21
N ASP A 390 -2.97 -8.69 29.95
CA ASP A 390 -2.30 -9.71 30.77
C ASP A 390 -0.79 -9.42 30.91
N HIS A 391 -0.10 -9.20 29.79
CA HIS A 391 1.30 -8.81 29.76
C HIS A 391 1.52 -7.43 30.39
N ALA A 392 0.64 -6.46 30.14
CA ALA A 392 0.75 -5.12 30.72
C ALA A 392 0.64 -5.12 32.26
N VAL A 393 -0.30 -5.90 32.80
CA VAL A 393 -0.49 -6.06 34.25
C VAL A 393 0.68 -6.80 34.88
N ALA A 394 1.19 -7.86 34.24
CA ALA A 394 2.36 -8.59 34.72
C ALA A 394 3.59 -7.68 34.86
N VAL A 395 3.95 -6.95 33.79
CA VAL A 395 5.08 -6.00 33.79
C VAL A 395 4.86 -4.87 34.81
N ALA A 396 3.65 -4.33 34.90
CA ALA A 396 3.35 -3.28 35.88
C ALA A 396 3.49 -3.76 37.33
N GLY A 397 3.09 -5.01 37.60
CA GLY A 397 3.22 -5.65 38.91
C GLY A 397 4.67 -5.91 39.30
N GLU A 398 5.44 -6.56 38.42
CA GLU A 398 6.84 -6.92 38.68
C GLU A 398 7.74 -5.70 38.89
N HIS A 399 7.49 -4.61 38.14
CA HIS A 399 8.32 -3.41 38.18
C HIS A 399 7.74 -2.26 39.03
N ASN A 400 6.71 -2.54 39.85
CA ASN A 400 6.05 -1.58 40.76
C ASN A 400 5.54 -0.29 40.08
N VAL A 401 4.98 -0.40 38.87
CA VAL A 401 4.38 0.72 38.13
C VAL A 401 2.97 0.98 38.66
N LYS A 402 2.84 1.90 39.63
CA LYS A 402 1.59 2.20 40.35
C LYS A 402 0.45 2.78 39.49
N GLU A 403 0.76 3.35 38.33
CA GLU A 403 -0.20 4.13 37.51
C GLU A 403 -1.10 3.29 36.58
N PHE A 404 -0.88 1.98 36.45
CA PHE A 404 -1.64 1.17 35.48
C PHE A 404 -2.93 0.54 36.05
N LYS A 405 -3.02 0.31 37.36
CA LYS A 405 -4.20 -0.29 37.99
C LYS A 405 -5.49 0.51 37.74
N SER A 406 -5.41 1.84 37.72
CA SER A 406 -6.56 2.71 37.45
C SER A 406 -7.03 2.73 35.98
N VAL A 407 -6.16 2.37 35.02
CA VAL A 407 -6.48 2.42 33.57
C VAL A 407 -7.21 1.14 33.12
N VAL A 408 -6.94 0.01 33.76
CA VAL A 408 -7.64 -1.26 33.51
C VAL A 408 -9.03 -1.24 34.14
N GLU A 409 -9.16 -0.70 35.35
CA GLU A 409 -10.45 -0.60 36.06
C GLU A 409 -11.43 0.39 35.40
N GLY A 410 -10.93 1.46 34.75
CA GLY A 410 -11.78 2.44 34.06
C GLY A 410 -12.34 2.02 32.69
N LYS A 411 -11.90 0.88 32.12
CA LYS A 411 -12.41 0.34 30.85
C LYS A 411 -13.33 -0.88 31.02
N ALA A 412 -13.47 -1.38 32.25
CA ALA A 412 -14.33 -2.52 32.59
C ALA A 412 -15.72 -2.09 33.11
N ALA A 413 -16.04 -0.79 33.06
CA ALA A 413 -17.33 -0.22 33.46
C ALA A 413 -18.18 0.16 32.25
#